data_AF-A0A918X6U2-F1
#
_entry.id   AF-A0A918X6U2-F1
#
_cell.length_a   1.000
_cell.length_b   1.000
_cell.length_c   1.000
_cell.angle_alpha   90.00
_cell.angle_beta   90.00
_cell.angle_gamma   90.00
#
_symmetry.space_group_name_H-M   'P 1'
#
loop_
_entity.id
_entity.type
_entity.pdbx_description
1 polymer ?
#
loop_
_entity_poly.entity_id
_entity_poly.type
_entity_poly.pdbx_seq_one_letter_code
_entity_poly.pdbx_strand_id
1 'polypeptide(L)'
;MPTRHSLIDYAAARFGWRRAYDDRADVEALLTAQTQSAYAQAADHVRLATEKNTTELAVQPAVLDIRGRLLDDLVYLDGVLTGARNRGLAPDLIARLEDAVRNGQEQSALLAAAARATTARAADH
;
A
#
# COMPACT_ATOMS: atom_id res chain seq x y z
N MET A 1 22.41 7.32 -13.57
CA MET A 1 22.12 7.22 -12.12
C MET A 1 21.27 8.40 -11.71
N PRO A 2 20.13 8.20 -11.03
CA PRO A 2 19.37 9.33 -10.51
C PRO A 2 20.18 10.00 -9.38
N THR A 3 20.20 11.33 -9.36
CA THR A 3 20.88 12.15 -8.34
C THR A 3 20.13 12.09 -7.01
N ARG A 4 20.81 12.33 -5.87
CA ARG A 4 20.17 12.34 -4.54
C ARG A 4 18.94 13.26 -4.47
N HIS A 5 18.93 14.36 -5.20
CA HIS A 5 17.79 15.29 -5.27
C HIS A 5 16.55 14.65 -5.91
N SER A 6 16.74 13.85 -6.98
CA SER A 6 15.67 13.09 -7.63
C SER A 6 15.06 12.03 -6.71
N LEU A 7 15.83 11.42 -5.81
CA LEU A 7 15.31 10.45 -4.85
C LEU A 7 14.51 11.12 -3.72
N ILE A 8 14.94 12.30 -3.26
CA ILE A 8 14.20 13.11 -2.28
C ILE A 8 12.89 13.61 -2.87
N ASP A 9 12.91 14.11 -4.11
CA ASP A 9 11.70 14.55 -4.80
C ASP A 9 10.73 13.38 -5.02
N TYR A 10 11.25 12.21 -5.41
CA TYR A 10 10.45 11.00 -5.56
C TYR A 10 9.81 10.58 -4.22
N ALA A 11 10.58 10.59 -3.13
CA ALA A 11 10.07 10.32 -1.79
C ALA A 11 9.01 11.36 -1.35
N ALA A 12 9.24 12.66 -1.57
CA ALA A 12 8.28 13.71 -1.24
C ALA A 12 6.97 13.59 -2.03
N ALA A 13 7.03 13.15 -3.30
CA ALA A 13 5.84 12.80 -4.07
C ALA A 13 5.12 11.57 -3.49
N ARG A 14 5.90 10.51 -3.22
CA ARG A 14 5.43 9.21 -2.76
C ARG A 14 4.73 9.30 -1.40
N PHE A 15 5.21 10.17 -0.52
CA PHE A 15 4.73 10.35 0.85
C PHE A 15 3.75 11.53 1.00
N GLY A 16 3.36 12.18 -0.10
CA GLY A 16 2.34 13.24 -0.09
C GLY A 16 2.81 14.58 0.51
N TRP A 17 4.11 14.77 0.72
CA TRP A 17 4.67 15.96 1.37
C TRP A 17 4.59 17.25 0.55
N ARG A 18 4.17 17.16 -0.71
CA ARG A 18 4.18 18.32 -1.63
C ARG A 18 2.98 19.24 -1.48
N ARG A 19 1.84 18.77 -0.96
CA ARG A 19 0.59 19.55 -0.94
C ARG A 19 -0.33 19.11 0.19
N ALA A 20 -0.72 20.06 1.03
CA ALA A 20 -1.91 19.97 1.87
C ALA A 20 -3.12 20.54 1.10
N TYR A 21 -4.31 20.02 1.37
CA TYR A 21 -5.55 20.48 0.77
C TYR A 21 -6.39 21.19 1.84
N ASP A 22 -6.83 22.41 1.55
CA ASP A 22 -7.64 23.22 2.46
C ASP A 22 -9.16 23.03 2.22
N ASP A 23 -9.54 22.42 1.09
CA ASP A 23 -10.92 22.11 0.73
C ASP A 23 -11.17 20.60 0.72
N ARG A 24 -12.28 20.19 1.33
CA ARG A 24 -12.76 18.81 1.30
C ARG A 24 -13.06 18.36 -0.13
N ALA A 25 -13.61 19.24 -0.99
CA ALA A 25 -13.97 18.86 -2.35
C ALA A 25 -12.72 18.45 -3.16
N ASP A 26 -11.60 19.15 -2.96
CA ASP A 26 -10.32 18.80 -3.60
C ASP A 26 -9.79 17.44 -3.13
N VAL A 27 -9.95 17.12 -1.84
CA VAL A 27 -9.57 15.80 -1.29
C VAL A 27 -10.42 14.70 -1.92
N GLU A 28 -11.74 14.86 -1.98
CA GLU A 28 -12.65 13.87 -2.56
C GLU A 28 -12.41 13.68 -4.07
N ALA A 29 -12.11 14.76 -4.79
CA ALA A 29 -11.73 14.71 -6.20
C ALA A 29 -10.43 13.92 -6.41
N LEU A 30 -9.43 14.12 -5.54
CA LEU A 30 -8.19 13.35 -5.59
C LEU A 30 -8.42 11.86 -5.30
N LEU A 31 -9.19 11.52 -4.25
CA LEU A 31 -9.51 10.13 -3.91
C LEU A 31 -10.24 9.42 -5.07
N THR A 32 -11.16 10.13 -5.73
CA THR A 32 -11.85 9.64 -6.92
C THR A 32 -10.87 9.40 -8.08
N ALA A 33 -9.98 10.36 -8.36
CA ALA A 33 -9.00 10.25 -9.42
C ALA A 33 -7.99 9.10 -9.17
N GLN A 34 -7.54 8.91 -7.92
CA GLN A 34 -6.68 7.79 -7.54
C GLN A 34 -7.37 6.45 -7.78
N THR A 35 -8.64 6.34 -7.39
CA THR A 35 -9.46 5.15 -7.61
C THR A 35 -9.58 4.86 -9.11
N GLN A 36 -9.96 5.86 -9.91
CA GLN A 36 -10.11 5.71 -11.36
C GLN A 36 -8.78 5.31 -12.03
N SER A 37 -7.66 5.92 -11.64
CA SER A 37 -6.34 5.58 -12.16
C SER A 37 -5.93 4.15 -11.83
N ALA A 38 -6.26 3.66 -10.63
CA ALA A 38 -5.99 2.27 -10.26
C ALA A 38 -6.84 1.29 -11.08
N TYR A 39 -8.13 1.58 -11.25
CA TYR A 39 -9.03 0.71 -12.03
C TYR A 39 -8.76 0.73 -13.53
N ALA A 40 -8.23 1.83 -14.08
CA ALA A 40 -7.85 1.90 -15.49
C ALA A 40 -6.79 0.83 -15.86
N GLN A 41 -5.98 0.39 -14.90
CA GLN A 41 -4.93 -0.62 -15.11
C GLN A 41 -5.41 -2.05 -14.79
N ALA A 42 -6.64 -2.23 -14.30
CA ALA A 42 -7.11 -3.51 -13.79
C ALA A 42 -7.12 -4.62 -14.86
N ALA A 43 -7.54 -4.30 -16.10
CA ALA A 43 -7.57 -5.28 -17.18
C ALA A 43 -6.17 -5.80 -17.53
N ASP A 44 -5.17 -4.93 -17.55
CA ASP A 44 -3.77 -5.31 -17.81
C ASP A 44 -3.18 -6.13 -16.66
N HIS A 45 -3.50 -5.79 -15.41
CA HIS A 45 -3.10 -6.59 -14.26
C HIS A 45 -3.69 -8.00 -14.30
N VAL A 46 -4.97 -8.14 -14.65
CA VAL A 46 -5.62 -9.46 -14.80
C VAL A 46 -4.98 -10.27 -15.93
N ARG A 47 -4.71 -9.64 -17.08
CA ARG A 47 -4.08 -10.31 -18.21
C ARG A 47 -2.69 -10.83 -17.84
N LEU A 48 -1.82 -9.97 -17.28
CA LEU A 48 -0.48 -10.36 -16.85
C LEU A 48 -0.48 -11.42 -15.75
N ALA A 49 -1.41 -11.33 -14.79
CA ALA A 49 -1.56 -12.33 -13.75
C ALA A 49 -1.99 -13.69 -14.33
N THR A 50 -2.91 -13.70 -15.29
CA THR A 50 -3.35 -14.93 -15.98
C THR A 50 -2.21 -15.58 -16.75
N GLU A 51 -1.38 -14.79 -17.43
CA GLU A 51 -0.22 -15.28 -18.17
C GLU A 51 0.87 -15.85 -17.25
N LYS A 52 1.07 -15.26 -16.06
CA LYS A 52 2.18 -15.60 -15.16
C LYS A 52 1.85 -16.62 -14.08
N ASN A 53 0.63 -16.62 -13.55
CA ASN A 53 0.23 -17.41 -12.38
C ASN A 53 -0.21 -18.83 -12.80
N THR A 54 0.67 -19.56 -13.49
CA THR A 54 0.38 -20.90 -14.01
C THR A 54 0.50 -22.01 -12.95
N THR A 55 1.13 -21.72 -11.81
CA THR A 55 1.26 -22.62 -10.66
C THR A 55 1.13 -21.82 -9.36
N GLU A 56 0.89 -22.51 -8.25
CA GLU A 56 0.85 -21.89 -6.92
C GLU A 56 2.17 -21.16 -6.60
N LEU A 57 3.31 -21.74 -6.97
CA LEU A 57 4.62 -21.12 -6.79
C LEU A 57 4.79 -19.86 -7.67
N ALA A 58 4.21 -19.83 -8.86
CA ALA A 58 4.31 -18.67 -9.75
C ALA A 58 3.55 -17.43 -9.21
N VAL A 59 2.58 -17.61 -8.32
CA VAL A 59 1.88 -16.52 -7.61
C VAL A 59 2.76 -15.87 -6.54
N GLN A 60 3.69 -16.64 -5.96
CA GLN A 60 4.46 -16.25 -4.78
C GLN A 60 5.23 -14.92 -4.92
N PRO A 61 5.95 -14.64 -6.03
CA PRO A 61 6.72 -13.39 -6.13
C PRO A 61 5.85 -12.14 -6.06
N ALA A 62 4.67 -12.16 -6.69
CA ALA A 62 3.75 -11.01 -6.69
C ALA A 62 3.18 -10.76 -5.29
N VAL A 63 2.77 -11.81 -4.57
CA VAL A 63 2.23 -11.69 -3.20
C VAL A 63 3.29 -11.18 -2.23
N LEU A 64 4.53 -11.68 -2.33
CA LEU A 64 5.64 -11.21 -1.49
C LEU A 64 6.01 -9.75 -1.77
N ASP A 65 6.04 -9.34 -3.03
CA ASP A 65 6.31 -7.96 -3.44
C ASP A 65 5.22 -7.00 -2.92
N ILE A 66 3.95 -7.34 -3.12
CA ILE A 66 2.82 -6.54 -2.61
C ILE A 66 2.88 -6.42 -1.08
N ARG A 67 3.15 -7.52 -0.37
CA ARG A 67 3.28 -7.49 1.09
C ARG A 67 4.44 -6.60 1.55
N GLY A 68 5.59 -6.68 0.88
CA GLY A 68 6.75 -5.85 1.20
C GLY A 68 6.43 -4.37 1.10
N ARG A 69 5.86 -3.94 -0.04
CA ARG A 69 5.47 -2.54 -0.27
C ARG A 69 4.40 -2.07 0.70
N LEU A 70 3.41 -2.92 1.00
CA LEU A 70 2.38 -2.60 1.99
C LEU A 70 3.01 -2.38 3.38
N LEU A 71 3.94 -3.23 3.81
CA LEU A 71 4.61 -3.06 5.10
C LEU A 71 5.39 -1.74 5.20
N ASP A 72 6.12 -1.37 4.15
CA ASP A 72 6.84 -0.09 4.12
C ASP A 72 5.87 1.10 4.27
N ASP A 73 4.76 1.07 3.53
CA ASP A 73 3.72 2.11 3.61
C ASP A 73 3.04 2.13 4.99
N LEU A 74 2.85 0.98 5.64
CA LEU A 74 2.25 0.89 6.97
C LEU A 74 3.17 1.40 8.08
N VAL A 75 4.47 1.12 8.00
CA VAL A 75 5.45 1.68 8.96
C VAL A 75 5.46 3.20 8.85
N TYR A 76 5.38 3.74 7.63
CA TYR A 76 5.26 5.17 7.43
C TYR A 76 3.95 5.73 8.01
N LEU A 77 2.81 5.08 7.77
CA LEU A 77 1.51 5.49 8.30
C LEU A 77 1.47 5.48 9.84
N ASP A 78 2.09 4.48 10.47
CA ASP A 78 2.21 4.42 11.94
C ASP A 78 3.04 5.59 12.50
N GLY A 79 4.07 6.03 11.77
CA GLY A 79 4.80 7.26 12.05
C GLY A 79 3.92 8.51 11.98
N VAL A 80 3.05 8.61 10.98
CA VAL A 80 2.06 9.69 10.85
C VAL A 80 1.08 9.70 12.03
N LEU A 81 0.53 8.53 12.40
CA LEU A 81 -0.35 8.37 13.56
C LEU A 81 0.34 8.79 14.86
N THR A 82 1.58 8.35 15.05
CA THR A 82 2.39 8.73 16.22
C THR A 82 2.60 10.24 16.28
N GLY A 83 2.91 10.86 15.14
CA GLY A 83 3.00 12.32 15.03
C GLY A 83 1.71 13.03 15.41
N ALA A 84 0.57 12.55 14.91
CA ALA A 84 -0.75 13.11 15.20
C ALA A 84 -1.10 13.04 16.70
N ARG A 85 -0.82 11.91 17.35
CA ARG A 85 -1.02 11.71 18.80
C ARG A 85 -0.13 12.65 19.62
N ASN A 86 1.16 12.70 19.31
CA ASN A 86 2.12 13.56 20.03
C ASN A 86 1.78 15.05 19.94
N ARG A 87 1.10 15.46 18.87
CA ARG A 87 0.65 16.85 18.66
C ARG A 87 -0.77 17.12 19.16
N GLY A 88 -1.47 16.12 19.67
CA GLY A 88 -2.85 16.27 20.13
C GLY A 88 -3.79 16.73 19.01
N LEU A 89 -3.63 16.20 17.80
CA LEU A 89 -4.55 16.51 16.69
C LEU A 89 -5.97 16.00 16.99
N ALA A 90 -6.92 16.38 16.12
CA ALA A 90 -8.33 16.06 16.30
C ALA A 90 -8.55 14.54 16.57
N PRO A 91 -9.33 14.17 17.62
CA PRO A 91 -9.55 12.77 17.99
C PRO A 91 -10.11 11.92 16.84
N ASP A 92 -11.04 12.46 16.05
CA ASP A 92 -11.64 11.76 14.90
C ASP A 92 -10.60 11.41 13.82
N LEU A 93 -9.59 12.27 13.62
CA LEU A 93 -8.50 11.99 12.69
C LEU A 93 -7.61 10.86 13.23
N ILE A 94 -7.27 10.91 14.52
CA ILE A 94 -6.46 9.89 15.17
C ILE A 94 -7.16 8.52 15.09
N ALA A 95 -8.45 8.45 15.40
CA ALA A 95 -9.23 7.22 15.31
C ALA A 95 -9.22 6.63 13.88
N ARG A 96 -9.39 7.47 12.85
CA ARG A 96 -9.32 7.02 11.44
C ARG A 96 -7.94 6.50 11.05
N LEU A 97 -6.87 7.13 11.55
CA LEU A 97 -5.50 6.66 11.32
C LEU A 97 -5.23 5.34 12.04
N GLU A 98 -5.74 5.15 13.26
CA GLU A 98 -5.68 3.88 13.99
C GLU A 98 -6.38 2.75 13.23
N ASP A 99 -7.58 3.01 12.71
CA ASP A 99 -8.32 2.07 11.90
C ASP A 99 -7.57 1.69 10.62
N ALA A 100 -6.97 2.67 9.94
CA ALA A 100 -6.18 2.43 8.74
C ALA A 100 -4.94 1.58 9.01
N VAL A 101 -4.18 1.86 10.08
CA VAL A 101 -3.02 1.06 10.49
C VAL A 101 -3.45 -0.38 10.82
N ARG A 102 -4.51 -0.55 11.60
CA ARG A 102 -5.00 -1.87 12.00
C ARG A 102 -5.45 -2.71 10.81
N ASN A 103 -6.25 -2.14 9.90
CA ASN A 103 -6.72 -2.83 8.71
C ASN A 103 -5.55 -3.21 7.79
N GLY A 104 -4.54 -2.34 7.67
CA GLY A 104 -3.34 -2.65 6.90
C GLY A 104 -2.50 -3.78 7.51
N GLN A 105 -2.37 -3.82 8.85
CA GLN A 105 -1.71 -4.93 9.54
C GLN A 105 -2.41 -6.26 9.28
N GLU A 106 -3.74 -6.28 9.32
CA GLU A 106 -4.55 -7.45 8.96
C GLU A 106 -4.29 -7.88 7.51
N GLN A 107 -4.34 -6.94 6.56
CA GLN A 107 -4.05 -7.23 5.16
C GLN A 107 -2.64 -7.79 4.95
N SER A 108 -1.63 -7.26 5.65
CA SER A 108 -0.25 -7.78 5.61
C SER A 108 -0.15 -9.21 6.14
N ALA A 109 -0.90 -9.54 7.18
CA ALA A 109 -0.97 -10.90 7.72
C ALA A 109 -1.64 -11.87 6.73
N LEU A 110 -2.72 -11.45 6.07
CA LEU A 110 -3.40 -12.23 5.03
C LEU A 110 -2.50 -12.51 3.84
N LEU A 111 -1.74 -11.51 3.37
CA LEU A 111 -0.75 -11.70 2.30
C LEU A 111 0.38 -12.66 2.73
N ALA A 112 0.81 -12.60 4.00
CA ALA A 112 1.79 -13.56 4.52
C ALA A 112 1.24 -14.99 4.52
N ALA A 113 -0.02 -15.16 4.92
CA ALA A 113 -0.70 -16.45 4.89
C ALA A 113 -0.85 -16.98 3.46
N ALA A 114 -1.26 -16.13 2.51
CA ALA A 114 -1.33 -16.48 1.10
C ALA A 114 0.04 -16.92 0.54
N ALA A 115 1.12 -16.19 0.87
CA ALA A 115 2.47 -16.59 0.48
C ALA A 115 2.87 -17.97 1.04
N ARG A 116 2.56 -18.26 2.32
CA ARG A 116 2.83 -19.58 2.92
C ARG A 116 2.01 -20.71 2.26
N ALA A 117 0.78 -20.42 1.83
CA ALA A 117 -0.05 -21.40 1.14
C ALA A 117 0.57 -21.86 -0.19
N THR A 118 1.36 -21.00 -0.86
CA THR A 118 2.04 -21.37 -2.13
C THR A 118 3.07 -22.49 -1.98
N THR A 119 3.63 -22.69 -0.79
CA THR A 119 4.65 -23.73 -0.53
C THR A 119 4.07 -25.00 0.10
N ALA A 120 2.85 -24.96 0.61
CA ALA A 120 2.25 -26.06 1.38
C ALA A 120 2.05 -27.34 0.55
N ARG A 121 1.85 -27.22 -0.77
CA ARG A 121 1.67 -28.37 -1.68
C ARG A 121 2.97 -28.83 -2.36
N ALA A 122 4.02 -28.00 -2.33
CA ALA A 122 5.32 -28.34 -2.92
C ALA A 122 6.17 -29.25 -2.02
N ALA A 123 5.79 -29.42 -0.75
CA ALA A 123 6.50 -30.25 0.24
C ALA A 123 6.08 -31.74 0.21
N ASP A 124 5.03 -32.09 -0.54
CA ASP A 124 4.47 -33.46 -0.64
C ASP A 124 4.93 -34.23 -1.91
N HIS A 125 6.02 -33.77 -2.56
CA HIS A 125 6.68 -34.41 -3.70
C HIS A 125 8.14 -34.73 -3.39
#